data_AF-A0A2J6QTM9-F1
#
_entry.id   AF-A0A2J6QTM9-F1
#
_cell.length_a   1.000
_cell.length_b   1.000
_cell.length_c   1.000
_cell.angle_alpha   90.00
_cell.angle_beta   90.00
_cell.angle_gamma   90.00
#
_symmetry.space_group_name_H-M   'P 1'
#
loop_
_entity.id
_entity.type
_entity.pdbx_description
1 polymer ?
#
loop_
_entity_poly.entity_id
_entity_poly.type
_entity_poly.pdbx_seq_one_letter_code
_entity_poly.pdbx_strand_id
1 'polypeptide(L)'
;MVVEYSSVHHGGLELTPSDQYPIAIGPDASARVASTLHDAPELARPSNRPEHAPEPFMPVTSPDYPVNNDDALPEKHDDKTAEATVTEDPAKKKNGIFSKKVLLIGIIVLLVVVIVGLGVGLGVSLGRKHTGFSSPNTATQISSLAASTSTQINPTLSPTPTSALESTGSVISAFIPSSTNVTTSTGQDILLNDQLSTTHISSWFYTGQTEGQVNELCTLNNARITQVRVDNATVPTFTVLMIENTGVYYSDWWWWYGPNSYDQGTDRRLISIDPYYDSSGTLQFAVVQVPNNGTQDRAWWWYYGQSTSSITTLQAQYNARLTSLRGYEYNGDVLYVILMVENVDQDLIQSEWETSITIDTINSKIASGLRLLSLAPDPSDNSRWDAIFVAETGNPWGWYYGLDYSSIGATTTQNKMRMVDISPYMLDGQPVFATVETDNSQ
;
A
#
# COMPACT_ATOMS: atom_id res chain seq x y z
N MET A 1 -57.15 7.35 -11.03
CA MET A 1 -56.05 8.07 -10.37
C MET A 1 -54.79 7.27 -10.69
N VAL A 2 -54.05 7.70 -11.71
CA VAL A 2 -52.84 7.03 -12.19
C VAL A 2 -51.66 7.79 -11.58
N VAL A 3 -50.71 7.07 -11.00
CA VAL A 3 -49.48 7.65 -10.45
C VAL A 3 -48.36 7.34 -11.42
N GLU A 4 -47.96 8.34 -12.20
CA GLU A 4 -46.76 8.28 -13.03
C GLU A 4 -45.53 8.47 -12.13
N TYR A 5 -44.59 7.54 -12.19
CA TYR A 5 -43.28 7.72 -11.57
C TYR A 5 -42.38 8.50 -12.52
N SER A 6 -42.05 9.74 -12.15
CA SER A 6 -41.05 10.53 -12.85
C SER A 6 -39.64 9.98 -12.58
N SER A 7 -38.93 9.55 -13.62
CA SER A 7 -37.54 9.11 -13.51
C SER A 7 -36.61 10.33 -13.38
N VAL A 8 -36.01 10.51 -12.21
CA VAL A 8 -34.99 11.55 -11.99
C VAL A 8 -33.68 11.09 -12.62
N HIS A 9 -33.33 11.68 -13.76
CA HIS A 9 -31.98 11.55 -14.34
C HIS A 9 -30.94 11.91 -13.28
N HIS A 10 -30.17 10.92 -12.84
CA HIS A 10 -28.94 11.17 -12.11
C HIS A 10 -27.91 11.66 -13.11
N GLY A 11 -27.40 12.88 -12.89
CA GLY A 11 -26.26 13.39 -13.65
C GLY A 11 -25.02 12.62 -13.23
N GLY A 12 -24.68 11.57 -13.99
CA GLY A 12 -23.40 10.91 -13.84
C GLY A 12 -22.28 11.89 -14.13
N LEU A 13 -21.33 12.00 -13.21
CA LEU A 13 -20.03 12.57 -13.52
C LEU A 13 -19.32 11.57 -14.45
N GLU A 14 -19.40 11.84 -15.75
CA GLU A 14 -18.71 11.08 -16.78
C GLU A 14 -17.21 11.32 -16.61
N LEU A 15 -16.55 10.47 -15.81
CA LEU A 15 -15.09 10.46 -15.69
C LEU A 15 -14.51 10.16 -17.07
N THR A 16 -13.82 11.14 -17.63
CA THR A 16 -13.24 11.02 -18.97
C THR A 16 -12.01 10.12 -18.90
N PRO A 17 -11.63 9.42 -19.99
CA PRO A 17 -10.37 8.68 -20.02
C PRO A 17 -9.13 9.56 -19.75
N SER A 18 -9.24 10.89 -19.89
CA SER A 18 -8.21 11.86 -19.49
C SER A 18 -8.06 12.04 -17.97
N ASP A 19 -9.03 11.65 -17.14
CA ASP A 19 -8.94 11.75 -15.68
C ASP A 19 -8.08 10.63 -15.05
N GLN A 20 -7.55 9.71 -15.88
CA GLN A 20 -6.52 8.72 -15.51
C GLN A 20 -5.12 9.36 -15.28
N TYR A 21 -5.05 10.49 -14.58
CA TYR A 21 -3.78 11.15 -14.29
C TYR A 21 -2.94 10.33 -13.29
N PRO A 22 -1.68 9.98 -13.62
CA PRO A 22 -0.84 9.20 -12.73
C PRO A 22 -0.34 10.05 -11.56
N ILE A 23 -0.59 9.63 -10.32
CA ILE A 23 0.15 10.10 -9.15
C ILE A 23 1.41 9.25 -8.98
N ALA A 24 2.23 9.24 -10.04
CA ALA A 24 3.56 8.63 -10.04
C ALA A 24 4.56 9.59 -9.38
N ILE A 25 4.47 9.75 -8.05
CA ILE A 25 5.42 10.52 -7.25
C ILE A 25 6.38 9.54 -6.56
N GLY A 26 7.16 8.81 -7.36
CA GLY A 26 8.38 8.18 -6.88
C GLY A 26 9.51 9.22 -6.84
N PRO A 27 10.48 9.11 -5.91
CA PRO A 27 11.72 9.86 -6.06
C PRO A 27 12.40 9.47 -7.38
N ASP A 28 13.03 10.44 -8.04
CA ASP A 28 13.75 10.22 -9.31
C ASP A 28 14.82 9.13 -9.12
N ALA A 29 14.59 7.95 -9.71
CA ALA A 29 15.42 6.76 -9.53
C ALA A 29 16.87 6.93 -10.02
N SER A 30 17.16 8.05 -10.70
CA SER A 30 18.44 8.39 -11.33
C SER A 30 19.60 8.68 -10.36
N ALA A 31 19.42 8.55 -9.03
CA ALA A 31 20.38 9.09 -8.03
C ALA A 31 20.86 8.12 -6.92
N ARG A 32 20.75 6.80 -7.08
CA ARG A 32 21.48 5.85 -6.19
C ARG A 32 22.94 5.68 -6.64
N VAL A 33 23.80 6.59 -6.19
CA VAL A 33 25.26 6.42 -6.30
C VAL A 33 25.71 5.32 -5.34
N ALA A 34 25.90 4.10 -5.86
CA ALA A 34 26.47 2.99 -5.11
C ALA A 34 27.92 3.32 -4.69
N SER A 35 28.12 3.64 -3.41
CA SER A 35 29.45 3.85 -2.82
C SER A 35 30.11 2.52 -2.44
N THR A 36 30.39 1.67 -3.42
CA THR A 36 31.21 0.45 -3.24
C THR A 36 32.69 0.77 -3.33
N LEU A 37 33.29 1.03 -2.16
CA LEU A 37 34.71 1.29 -1.99
C LEU A 37 35.41 -0.01 -1.55
N HIS A 38 35.99 -0.77 -2.49
CA HIS A 38 36.95 -1.85 -2.21
C HIS A 38 37.94 -2.05 -3.36
N ASP A 39 39.24 -1.99 -3.05
CA ASP A 39 40.35 -2.18 -3.99
C ASP A 39 40.54 -3.66 -4.36
N ALA A 40 40.70 -3.94 -5.66
CA ALA A 40 41.32 -5.18 -6.16
C ALA A 40 41.99 -4.93 -7.53
N PRO A 41 43.13 -5.57 -7.85
CA PRO A 41 44.02 -5.10 -8.91
C PRO A 41 43.68 -5.59 -10.33
N GLU A 42 44.09 -4.75 -11.28
CA GLU A 42 44.04 -4.92 -12.72
C GLU A 42 44.77 -6.19 -13.23
N LEU A 43 44.08 -7.01 -14.03
CA LEU A 43 44.67 -8.08 -14.84
C LEU A 43 44.10 -8.07 -16.27
N ALA A 44 44.97 -8.39 -17.23
CA ALA A 44 44.83 -7.98 -18.63
C ALA A 44 43.79 -8.75 -19.46
N ARG A 45 43.20 -8.05 -20.44
CA ARG A 45 42.41 -8.61 -21.55
C ARG A 45 43.28 -9.46 -22.49
N PRO A 46 42.64 -10.37 -23.24
CA PRO A 46 42.89 -10.39 -24.69
C PRO A 46 41.64 -10.08 -25.52
N SER A 47 41.88 -9.38 -26.62
CA SER A 47 40.91 -9.06 -27.68
C SER A 47 40.46 -10.31 -28.44
N ASN A 48 39.19 -10.36 -28.87
CA ASN A 48 38.84 -10.95 -30.17
C ASN A 48 37.57 -10.32 -30.76
N ARG A 49 37.62 -10.05 -32.07
CA ARG A 49 36.61 -9.38 -32.91
C ARG A 49 36.32 -10.30 -34.11
N PRO A 50 35.05 -10.49 -34.48
CA PRO A 50 34.62 -10.12 -35.85
C PRO A 50 33.28 -9.35 -35.78
N GLU A 51 33.02 -8.26 -36.49
CA GLU A 51 33.15 -8.00 -37.93
C GLU A 51 32.15 -8.79 -38.81
N HIS A 52 30.88 -8.35 -38.85
CA HIS A 52 30.16 -7.96 -40.08
C HIS A 52 28.74 -7.45 -39.77
N ALA A 53 28.36 -6.30 -40.35
CA ALA A 53 26.96 -5.88 -40.52
C ALA A 53 26.53 -6.18 -41.97
N PRO A 54 25.21 -6.25 -42.26
CA PRO A 54 24.66 -5.14 -43.05
C PRO A 54 23.19 -4.76 -42.76
N GLU A 55 22.90 -3.48 -42.97
CA GLU A 55 21.58 -2.89 -43.22
C GLU A 55 21.72 -1.93 -44.42
N PRO A 56 20.65 -1.39 -45.05
CA PRO A 56 19.22 -1.76 -44.99
C PRO A 56 18.62 -2.02 -46.40
N PHE A 57 17.34 -2.39 -46.49
CA PHE A 57 16.57 -2.38 -47.75
C PHE A 57 15.36 -1.43 -47.66
N MET A 58 15.29 -0.46 -48.58
CA MET A 58 14.07 0.28 -48.93
C MET A 58 13.64 -0.06 -50.36
N PRO A 59 12.33 -0.03 -50.67
CA PRO A 59 11.83 0.15 -52.03
C PRO A 59 11.14 1.53 -52.22
N VAL A 60 11.32 2.13 -53.40
CA VAL A 60 10.70 3.39 -53.83
C VAL A 60 10.18 3.25 -55.26
N THR A 61 8.99 3.81 -55.53
CA THR A 61 8.24 4.14 -56.79
C THR A 61 6.79 3.61 -56.71
N SER A 62 5.68 4.38 -56.85
CA SER A 62 5.25 5.49 -57.76
C SER A 62 4.79 4.98 -59.14
N PRO A 63 3.78 5.56 -59.87
CA PRO A 63 3.04 6.84 -59.68
C PRO A 63 1.48 6.80 -59.92
N ASP A 64 0.85 7.99 -59.98
CA ASP A 64 -0.14 8.49 -60.98
C ASP A 64 -1.57 9.00 -60.60
N TYR A 65 -1.77 10.32 -60.84
CA TYR A 65 -2.96 11.11 -61.26
C TYR A 65 -4.22 11.31 -60.36
N PRO A 66 -5.02 12.41 -60.56
CA PRO A 66 -4.72 13.70 -61.23
C PRO A 66 -5.13 14.99 -60.47
N VAL A 67 -4.61 16.09 -61.00
CA VAL A 67 -4.87 17.53 -60.81
C VAL A 67 -6.36 17.93 -60.79
N ASN A 68 -6.70 18.95 -59.98
CA ASN A 68 -7.60 20.03 -60.39
C ASN A 68 -7.09 21.37 -59.83
N ASN A 69 -7.14 22.42 -60.67
CA ASN A 69 -6.70 23.78 -60.37
C ASN A 69 -7.89 24.70 -60.08
N ASP A 70 -7.57 25.97 -59.85
CA ASP A 70 -8.43 27.17 -59.96
C ASP A 70 -9.41 27.41 -58.79
N ASP A 71 -9.03 28.31 -57.88
CA ASP A 71 -9.49 29.71 -58.02
C ASP A 71 -8.58 30.70 -57.25
N ALA A 72 -8.61 31.98 -57.65
CA ALA A 72 -7.54 32.94 -57.35
C ALA A 72 -7.96 34.20 -56.58
N LEU A 73 -7.16 34.55 -55.55
CA LEU A 73 -6.71 35.92 -55.17
C LEU A 73 -7.79 37.00 -54.84
N PRO A 74 -7.42 38.25 -54.42
CA PRO A 74 -6.12 38.79 -53.99
C PRO A 74 -6.10 39.54 -52.62
N GLU A 75 -4.89 39.89 -52.14
CA GLU A 75 -4.52 41.12 -51.38
C GLU A 75 -5.26 41.48 -50.05
N LYS A 76 -4.72 42.18 -49.03
CA LYS A 76 -3.50 42.96 -48.71
C LYS A 76 -3.45 43.08 -47.14
N HIS A 77 -2.51 43.69 -46.40
CA HIS A 77 -1.31 44.53 -46.60
C HIS A 77 -0.46 44.41 -45.29
N ASP A 78 0.87 44.58 -45.37
CA ASP A 78 1.78 45.26 -44.41
C ASP A 78 1.84 44.87 -42.89
N ASP A 79 2.92 45.11 -42.12
CA ASP A 79 4.37 45.33 -42.31
C ASP A 79 5.01 45.41 -40.89
N LYS A 80 6.36 45.37 -40.80
CA LYS A 80 7.25 45.85 -39.70
C LYS A 80 7.70 44.90 -38.58
N THR A 81 9.00 44.54 -38.70
CA THR A 81 10.15 44.93 -37.83
C THR A 81 9.91 45.20 -36.32
N ALA A 82 10.86 44.90 -35.41
CA ALA A 82 12.32 44.81 -35.55
C ALA A 82 13.01 43.84 -34.57
N GLU A 83 14.33 43.70 -34.74
CA GLU A 83 15.28 42.90 -33.96
C GLU A 83 15.55 43.44 -32.54
N ALA A 84 16.03 42.59 -31.64
CA ALA A 84 16.96 42.97 -30.57
C ALA A 84 17.72 41.75 -30.00
N THR A 85 18.98 41.58 -30.41
CA THR A 85 19.94 40.63 -29.81
C THR A 85 20.69 41.29 -28.66
N VAL A 86 20.81 40.63 -27.50
CA VAL A 86 21.70 41.07 -26.39
C VAL A 86 22.47 39.87 -25.83
N THR A 87 23.74 40.11 -25.48
CA THR A 87 24.78 39.09 -25.24
C THR A 87 25.38 39.24 -23.82
N GLU A 88 25.64 38.11 -23.14
CA GLU A 88 26.54 37.90 -21.97
C GLU A 88 26.28 38.74 -20.68
N ASP A 89 26.52 38.27 -19.44
CA ASP A 89 27.76 37.71 -18.85
C ASP A 89 27.43 37.04 -17.48
N PRO A 90 28.21 36.06 -16.95
CA PRO A 90 27.84 35.32 -15.73
C PRO A 90 28.56 35.77 -14.44
N ALA A 91 28.30 35.03 -13.37
CA ALA A 91 29.00 35.01 -12.06
C ALA A 91 28.64 36.05 -10.99
N LYS A 92 28.08 35.55 -9.88
CA LYS A 92 28.47 35.94 -8.50
C LYS A 92 28.07 34.88 -7.46
N LYS A 93 29.02 34.01 -7.10
CA LYS A 93 28.93 33.20 -5.87
C LYS A 93 28.87 34.13 -4.64
N LYS A 94 27.94 33.88 -3.72
CA LYS A 94 27.97 34.42 -2.35
C LYS A 94 28.02 33.26 -1.34
N ASN A 95 29.22 32.89 -0.93
CA ASN A 95 29.41 31.97 0.20
C ASN A 95 29.18 32.75 1.51
N GLY A 96 28.08 32.45 2.20
CA GLY A 96 27.74 33.09 3.47
C GLY A 96 28.60 32.58 4.63
N ILE A 97 29.54 33.39 5.10
CA ILE A 97 30.36 33.10 6.28
C ILE A 97 29.49 33.27 7.55
N PHE A 98 28.81 32.21 7.99
CA PHE A 98 28.17 32.19 9.30
C PHE A 98 29.22 32.13 10.40
N SER A 99 29.32 33.20 11.20
CA SER A 99 30.36 33.31 12.21
C SER A 99 30.15 32.34 13.37
N LYS A 100 31.24 31.70 13.84
CA LYS A 100 31.25 30.76 14.98
C LYS A 100 30.65 31.34 16.28
N LYS A 101 30.48 32.67 16.38
CA LYS A 101 29.87 33.34 17.53
C LYS A 101 28.36 33.13 17.62
N VAL A 102 27.66 32.93 16.49
CA VAL A 102 26.20 32.69 16.49
C VAL A 102 25.88 31.28 17.01
N LEU A 103 26.69 30.27 16.61
CA LEU A 103 26.55 28.90 17.08
C LEU A 103 26.76 28.80 18.62
N LEU A 104 27.75 29.51 19.15
CA LEU A 104 28.06 29.48 20.59
C LEU A 104 26.90 30.04 21.45
N ILE A 105 26.23 31.10 20.97
CA ILE A 105 25.09 31.70 21.68
C ILE A 105 23.91 30.72 21.72
N GLY A 106 23.63 30.00 20.62
CA GLY A 106 22.58 28.98 20.58
C GLY A 106 22.79 27.85 21.60
N ILE A 107 24.03 27.36 21.72
CA ILE A 107 24.39 26.29 22.68
C ILE A 107 24.23 26.77 24.14
N ILE A 108 24.61 28.02 24.45
CA ILE A 108 24.44 28.59 25.79
C ILE A 108 22.95 28.73 26.15
N VAL A 109 22.11 29.18 25.22
CA VAL A 109 20.65 29.27 25.45
C VAL A 109 20.04 27.89 25.70
N LEU A 110 20.43 26.87 24.92
CA LEU A 110 19.95 25.50 25.11
C LEU A 110 20.30 24.94 26.51
N LEU A 111 21.53 25.15 26.98
CA LEU A 111 21.98 24.71 28.31
C LEU A 111 21.20 25.40 29.44
N VAL A 112 20.88 26.69 29.30
CA VAL A 112 20.07 27.41 30.32
C VAL A 112 18.65 26.84 30.38
N VAL A 113 18.04 26.50 29.24
CA VAL A 113 16.69 25.89 29.21
C VAL A 113 16.67 24.52 29.90
N VAL A 114 17.69 23.68 29.69
CA VAL A 114 17.78 22.36 30.33
C VAL A 114 17.97 22.48 31.85
N ILE A 115 18.79 23.42 32.32
CA ILE A 115 19.03 23.64 33.76
C ILE A 115 17.75 24.13 34.47
N VAL A 116 16.97 24.99 33.82
CA VAL A 116 15.69 25.47 34.38
C VAL A 116 14.60 24.38 34.32
N GLY A 117 14.52 23.62 33.23
CA GLY A 117 13.53 22.56 33.04
C GLY A 117 13.64 21.40 34.04
N LEU A 118 14.86 21.02 34.42
CA LEU A 118 15.10 19.96 35.40
C LEU A 118 14.93 20.41 36.86
N GLY A 119 14.86 21.72 37.12
CA GLY A 119 14.83 22.29 38.47
C GLY A 119 13.46 22.32 39.17
N VAL A 120 12.36 22.03 38.48
CA VAL A 120 10.99 22.22 39.01
C VAL A 120 10.29 20.89 39.38
N GLY A 121 10.98 19.76 39.25
CA GLY A 121 10.39 18.41 39.30
C GLY A 121 10.20 17.76 40.68
N LEU A 122 10.43 18.45 41.80
CA LEU A 122 10.29 17.87 43.15
C LEU A 122 9.80 18.89 44.20
N GLY A 123 8.51 18.81 44.60
CA GLY A 123 8.06 19.47 45.84
C GLY A 123 6.57 19.86 45.97
N VAL A 124 5.84 19.08 46.78
CA VAL A 124 4.66 19.45 47.63
C VAL A 124 3.51 20.34 47.10
N SER A 125 2.33 19.70 46.94
CA SER A 125 1.14 19.79 47.82
C SER A 125 0.48 21.14 48.20
N LEU A 126 -0.87 21.13 48.16
CA LEU A 126 -1.86 22.05 48.79
C LEU A 126 -2.02 23.49 48.27
N GLY A 127 -3.27 23.89 47.94
CA GLY A 127 -3.69 25.31 47.94
C GLY A 127 -4.84 25.69 47.00
N ARG A 128 -6.01 26.08 47.55
CA ARG A 128 -7.13 26.70 46.78
C ARG A 128 -6.83 28.16 46.42
N LYS A 129 -7.21 28.62 45.21
CA LYS A 129 -8.28 29.64 44.96
C LYS A 129 -8.39 30.08 43.47
N HIS A 130 -9.58 30.62 43.14
CA HIS A 130 -10.04 31.35 41.92
C HIS A 130 -8.97 32.16 41.15
N THR A 131 -9.06 32.45 39.84
CA THR A 131 -10.20 32.88 38.96
C THR A 131 -9.99 32.33 37.52
N GLY A 132 -10.93 32.25 36.57
CA GLY A 132 -12.25 32.85 36.37
C GLY A 132 -12.32 33.56 35.00
N PHE A 133 -12.95 32.96 33.99
CA PHE A 133 -13.45 33.63 32.77
C PHE A 133 -14.62 32.85 32.14
N SER A 134 -15.68 33.58 31.78
CA SER A 134 -16.94 33.11 31.13
C SER A 134 -16.77 33.03 29.60
N SER A 135 -17.66 32.55 28.71
CA SER A 135 -19.02 31.95 28.69
C SER A 135 -19.28 31.50 27.21
N PRO A 136 -20.45 30.96 26.77
CA PRO A 136 -21.66 30.60 27.50
C PRO A 136 -22.16 29.15 27.32
N ASN A 137 -23.14 28.78 28.15
CA ASN A 137 -23.86 27.50 28.08
C ASN A 137 -24.86 27.44 26.92
N THR A 138 -25.15 26.21 26.47
CA THR A 138 -26.54 25.72 26.42
C THR A 138 -26.57 24.37 27.13
N ALA A 139 -27.43 24.22 28.13
CA ALA A 139 -27.49 23.05 28.99
C ALA A 139 -28.77 22.24 28.77
N THR A 140 -28.64 20.92 28.75
CA THR A 140 -29.72 19.99 29.12
C THR A 140 -29.10 18.90 29.98
N GLN A 141 -29.54 18.78 31.24
CA GLN A 141 -29.12 17.71 32.14
C GLN A 141 -29.95 16.45 31.89
N ILE A 142 -29.29 15.28 31.83
CA ILE A 142 -29.90 14.00 32.19
C ILE A 142 -28.90 13.22 33.07
N SER A 143 -29.42 12.53 34.06
CA SER A 143 -28.67 11.95 35.19
C SER A 143 -28.05 10.58 34.90
N SER A 144 -26.86 10.35 35.47
CA SER A 144 -26.44 9.18 36.28
C SER A 144 -26.58 7.71 35.79
N LEU A 145 -25.59 6.88 36.17
CA LEU A 145 -25.42 5.42 35.96
C LEU A 145 -25.03 5.07 34.49
N ALA A 146 -24.03 4.25 34.19
CA ALA A 146 -23.47 3.11 34.92
C ALA A 146 -21.98 2.86 34.58
N ALA A 147 -21.29 2.05 35.38
CA ALA A 147 -19.95 1.55 35.04
C ALA A 147 -20.05 0.38 34.06
N SER A 148 -19.39 0.49 32.91
CA SER A 148 -19.29 -0.59 31.91
C SER A 148 -18.13 -1.53 32.24
N THR A 149 -18.46 -2.67 32.84
CA THR A 149 -17.51 -3.77 33.08
C THR A 149 -17.09 -4.42 31.76
N SER A 150 -15.79 -4.47 31.48
CA SER A 150 -15.24 -5.25 30.36
C SER A 150 -15.50 -6.74 30.58
N THR A 151 -16.23 -7.37 29.65
CA THR A 151 -16.56 -8.80 29.74
C THR A 151 -15.54 -9.61 28.96
N GLN A 152 -14.50 -10.09 29.64
CA GLN A 152 -13.60 -11.13 29.13
C GLN A 152 -14.28 -12.48 29.32
N ILE A 153 -14.75 -13.10 28.23
CA ILE A 153 -15.44 -14.40 28.27
C ILE A 153 -14.45 -15.55 28.01
N ASN A 154 -14.20 -16.34 29.05
CA ASN A 154 -13.57 -17.66 28.94
C ASN A 154 -14.63 -18.70 28.50
N PRO A 155 -14.42 -19.49 27.44
CA PRO A 155 -15.31 -20.59 27.11
C PRO A 155 -15.01 -21.83 27.96
N THR A 156 -16.02 -22.33 28.67
CA THR A 156 -15.98 -23.66 29.33
C THR A 156 -17.08 -24.54 28.73
N LEU A 157 -16.75 -25.80 28.48
CA LEU A 157 -17.45 -26.74 27.59
C LEU A 157 -18.82 -27.24 28.10
N SER A 158 -19.80 -27.34 27.19
CA SER A 158 -20.53 -28.60 26.86
C SER A 158 -21.71 -28.36 25.88
N PRO A 159 -21.74 -28.99 24.69
CA PRO A 159 -22.86 -28.90 23.76
C PRO A 159 -23.94 -29.99 23.98
N THR A 160 -25.20 -29.64 23.73
CA THR A 160 -26.31 -30.60 23.51
C THR A 160 -26.64 -30.60 22.01
N PRO A 161 -26.75 -31.76 21.35
CA PRO A 161 -26.89 -31.80 19.89
C PRO A 161 -28.30 -31.40 19.45
N THR A 162 -28.39 -30.37 18.61
CA THR A 162 -29.53 -30.15 17.72
C THR A 162 -29.01 -30.25 16.29
N SER A 163 -29.67 -31.06 15.46
CA SER A 163 -29.16 -31.47 14.14
C SER A 163 -28.91 -30.28 13.22
N ALA A 164 -27.67 -30.11 12.79
CA ALA A 164 -27.28 -29.10 11.80
C ALA A 164 -27.61 -29.56 10.38
N LEU A 165 -27.92 -28.61 9.51
CA LEU A 165 -27.96 -28.81 8.06
C LEU A 165 -26.52 -28.91 7.54
N GLU A 166 -26.27 -29.81 6.59
CA GLU A 166 -24.92 -30.03 6.04
C GLU A 166 -24.47 -28.84 5.19
N SER A 167 -23.64 -27.95 5.75
CA SER A 167 -22.87 -26.98 4.97
C SER A 167 -21.58 -27.64 4.47
N THR A 168 -21.59 -28.06 3.21
CA THR A 168 -20.44 -28.66 2.54
C THR A 168 -19.46 -27.58 2.07
N GLY A 169 -18.57 -27.14 2.96
CA GLY A 169 -17.60 -26.08 2.66
C GLY A 169 -16.26 -26.15 3.41
N SER A 170 -15.94 -27.27 4.06
CA SER A 170 -14.69 -27.41 4.84
C SER A 170 -13.61 -28.15 4.06
N VAL A 171 -12.81 -27.41 3.28
CA VAL A 171 -11.56 -27.91 2.69
C VAL A 171 -10.38 -27.30 3.44
N ILE A 172 -10.20 -27.71 4.69
CA ILE A 172 -9.02 -27.36 5.49
C ILE A 172 -7.83 -28.17 4.97
N SER A 173 -7.26 -27.76 3.84
CA SER A 173 -6.01 -28.29 3.33
C SER A 173 -4.92 -27.24 3.48
N ALA A 174 -4.36 -27.13 4.69
CA ALA A 174 -3.09 -26.47 4.93
C ALA A 174 -2.00 -27.23 4.17
N PHE A 175 -1.80 -26.91 2.89
CA PHE A 175 -0.66 -27.41 2.14
C PHE A 175 0.57 -26.67 2.66
N ILE A 176 1.29 -27.32 3.57
CA ILE A 176 2.63 -26.90 4.02
C ILE A 176 3.61 -27.51 3.01
N PRO A 177 4.12 -26.77 2.01
CA PRO A 177 5.13 -27.30 1.10
C PRO A 177 6.39 -27.68 1.88
N SER A 178 6.83 -28.93 1.73
CA SER A 178 8.16 -29.33 2.19
C SER A 178 9.18 -28.83 1.16
N SER A 179 9.92 -27.78 1.52
CA SER A 179 10.78 -27.05 0.59
C SER A 179 12.00 -27.86 0.15
N THR A 180 12.14 -28.09 -1.16
CA THR A 180 13.39 -28.55 -1.78
C THR A 180 14.19 -27.38 -2.34
N ASN A 181 15.18 -26.90 -1.57
CA ASN A 181 16.32 -26.05 -1.94
C ASN A 181 16.23 -25.30 -3.29
N VAL A 182 15.64 -24.11 -3.28
CA VAL A 182 15.90 -23.07 -4.29
C VAL A 182 16.86 -22.05 -3.68
N THR A 183 17.99 -21.81 -4.33
CA THR A 183 19.03 -20.89 -3.83
C THR A 183 18.68 -19.44 -4.23
N THR A 184 17.79 -18.79 -3.47
CA THR A 184 17.59 -17.34 -3.54
C THR A 184 18.61 -16.58 -2.68
N SER A 185 18.84 -15.30 -2.98
CA SER A 185 19.85 -14.45 -2.35
C SER A 185 19.71 -14.35 -0.83
N THR A 186 20.86 -14.43 -0.15
CA THR A 186 20.96 -14.21 1.30
C THR A 186 20.68 -12.75 1.64
N GLY A 187 19.49 -12.48 2.20
CA GLY A 187 19.15 -11.19 2.80
C GLY A 187 17.94 -10.50 2.17
N GLN A 188 16.75 -11.10 2.28
CA GLN A 188 15.52 -10.30 2.21
C GLN A 188 15.47 -9.44 3.48
N ASP A 189 15.69 -8.14 3.32
CA ASP A 189 15.72 -7.19 4.42
C ASP A 189 14.35 -7.13 5.12
N ILE A 190 14.36 -7.19 6.45
CA ILE A 190 13.17 -7.06 7.28
C ILE A 190 12.54 -5.66 7.20
N LEU A 191 13.30 -4.67 6.72
CA LEU A 191 12.86 -3.29 6.45
C LEU A 191 12.17 -3.12 5.08
N LEU A 192 12.09 -4.17 4.25
CA LEU A 192 11.57 -4.10 2.89
C LEU A 192 10.05 -4.18 2.82
N ASN A 193 9.50 -5.24 3.42
CA ASN A 193 8.11 -5.62 3.36
C ASN A 193 7.81 -6.59 4.51
N ASP A 194 6.86 -6.22 5.38
CA ASP A 194 6.42 -7.05 6.51
C ASP A 194 5.84 -8.41 6.05
N GLN A 195 5.46 -8.55 4.79
CA GLN A 195 4.97 -9.82 4.20
C GLN A 195 6.09 -10.83 3.90
N LEU A 196 7.35 -10.37 3.77
CA LEU A 196 8.50 -11.20 3.42
C LEU A 196 9.37 -11.58 4.63
N SER A 197 9.34 -10.78 5.70
CA SER A 197 10.11 -11.03 6.92
C SER A 197 9.58 -12.22 7.74
N THR A 198 10.48 -13.03 8.30
CA THR A 198 10.17 -14.12 9.25
C THR A 198 10.74 -13.90 10.65
N THR A 199 11.26 -12.70 10.94
CA THR A 199 11.68 -12.39 12.32
C THR A 199 10.45 -12.36 13.23
N HIS A 200 10.47 -13.10 14.33
CA HIS A 200 9.34 -13.14 15.25
C HIS A 200 8.97 -11.74 15.77
N ILE A 201 7.68 -11.41 15.72
CA ILE A 201 7.10 -10.22 16.34
C ILE A 201 5.71 -10.53 16.90
N SER A 202 5.30 -9.82 17.95
CA SER A 202 3.91 -9.90 18.41
C SER A 202 3.00 -9.32 17.31
N SER A 203 1.92 -10.02 16.98
CA SER A 203 1.03 -9.66 15.88
C SER A 203 -0.43 -9.88 16.26
N TRP A 204 -1.32 -9.01 15.76
CA TRP A 204 -2.75 -9.06 16.04
C TRP A 204 -3.57 -8.86 14.75
N PHE A 205 -4.80 -9.36 14.79
CA PHE A 205 -5.82 -9.12 13.78
C PHE A 205 -7.12 -8.69 14.50
N TYR A 206 -7.80 -7.70 13.93
CA TYR A 206 -9.14 -7.27 14.36
C TYR A 206 -10.01 -6.97 13.14
N THR A 207 -11.32 -7.17 13.26
CA THR A 207 -12.33 -6.93 12.20
C THR A 207 -13.56 -6.24 12.78
N GLY A 208 -14.32 -5.54 11.94
CA GLY A 208 -15.50 -4.78 12.35
C GLY A 208 -15.18 -3.58 13.24
N GLN A 209 -13.94 -3.08 13.23
CA GLN A 209 -13.50 -2.00 14.11
C GLN A 209 -13.78 -0.63 13.50
N THR A 210 -14.38 0.29 14.23
CA THR A 210 -14.42 1.71 13.84
C THR A 210 -13.03 2.34 13.93
N GLU A 211 -12.83 3.50 13.29
CA GLU A 211 -11.58 4.28 13.38
C GLU A 211 -11.09 4.47 14.82
N GLY A 212 -11.98 4.87 15.74
CA GLY A 212 -11.65 5.06 17.15
C GLY A 212 -11.12 3.79 17.80
N GLN A 213 -11.76 2.64 17.54
CA GLN A 213 -11.32 1.35 18.06
C GLN A 213 -9.98 0.90 17.46
N VAL A 214 -9.76 1.10 16.15
CA VAL A 214 -8.46 0.82 15.51
C VAL A 214 -7.34 1.63 16.18
N ASN A 215 -7.56 2.92 16.45
CA ASN A 215 -6.59 3.79 17.11
C ASN A 215 -6.35 3.39 18.59
N GLU A 216 -7.40 3.00 19.32
CA GLU A 216 -7.30 2.48 20.69
C GLU A 216 -6.48 1.17 20.73
N LEU A 217 -6.73 0.24 19.79
CA LEU A 217 -6.02 -1.04 19.69
C LEU A 217 -4.54 -0.87 19.34
N CYS A 218 -4.21 0.01 18.39
CA CYS A 218 -2.82 0.36 18.08
C CYS A 218 -2.09 0.92 19.32
N THR A 219 -2.75 1.79 20.08
CA THR A 219 -2.20 2.36 21.32
C THR A 219 -2.03 1.30 22.41
N LEU A 220 -3.03 0.43 22.60
CA LEU A 220 -3.02 -0.64 23.61
C LEU A 220 -1.91 -1.66 23.38
N ASN A 221 -1.70 -2.05 22.13
CA ASN A 221 -0.74 -3.09 21.74
C ASN A 221 0.66 -2.55 21.45
N ASN A 222 0.88 -1.22 21.54
CA ASN A 222 2.09 -0.54 21.02
C ASN A 222 2.42 -0.99 19.59
N ALA A 223 1.40 -0.95 18.71
CA ALA A 223 1.43 -1.60 17.41
C ALA A 223 1.29 -0.60 16.25
N ARG A 224 1.72 -1.04 15.07
CA ARG A 224 1.44 -0.38 13.79
C ARG A 224 0.62 -1.29 12.89
N ILE A 225 -0.26 -0.69 12.10
CA ILE A 225 -1.02 -1.42 11.07
C ILE A 225 -0.07 -1.82 9.95
N THR A 226 -0.23 -3.02 9.41
CA THR A 226 0.47 -3.50 8.21
C THR A 226 -0.47 -3.72 7.03
N GLN A 227 -1.74 -4.05 7.29
CA GLN A 227 -2.80 -4.20 6.29
C GLN A 227 -4.12 -3.62 6.82
N VAL A 228 -4.89 -2.98 5.94
CA VAL A 228 -6.26 -2.46 6.22
C VAL A 228 -7.22 -2.88 5.10
N ARG A 229 -8.42 -3.35 5.47
CA ARG A 229 -9.55 -3.61 4.57
C ARG A 229 -10.80 -2.93 5.11
N VAL A 230 -11.72 -2.55 4.24
CA VAL A 230 -13.00 -1.95 4.60
C VAL A 230 -14.09 -3.01 4.64
N ASP A 231 -14.60 -3.31 5.83
CA ASP A 231 -15.67 -4.31 6.03
C ASP A 231 -17.05 -3.74 5.68
N ASN A 232 -17.26 -2.43 5.90
CA ASN A 232 -18.51 -1.74 5.61
C ASN A 232 -18.22 -0.29 5.22
N ALA A 233 -18.56 0.10 4.00
CA ALA A 233 -18.31 1.45 3.50
C ALA A 233 -19.38 2.50 3.89
N THR A 234 -20.60 2.08 4.26
CA THR A 234 -21.68 2.98 4.69
C THR A 234 -21.45 3.50 6.10
N VAL A 235 -20.94 2.63 6.97
CA VAL A 235 -20.46 2.97 8.31
C VAL A 235 -19.03 2.41 8.41
N PRO A 236 -18.00 3.20 8.05
CA PRO A 236 -16.61 2.74 7.97
C PRO A 236 -16.15 1.92 9.17
N THR A 237 -16.06 0.61 8.94
CA THR A 237 -15.46 -0.37 9.85
C THR A 237 -14.39 -1.16 9.10
N PHE A 238 -13.37 -1.58 9.83
CA PHE A 238 -12.12 -2.05 9.26
C PHE A 238 -11.68 -3.40 9.81
N THR A 239 -11.13 -4.19 8.89
CA THR A 239 -10.29 -5.35 9.14
C THR A 239 -8.84 -4.89 9.07
N VAL A 240 -8.07 -5.12 10.13
CA VAL A 240 -6.69 -4.64 10.27
C VAL A 240 -5.76 -5.75 10.75
N LEU A 241 -4.60 -5.87 10.10
CA LEU A 241 -3.44 -6.59 10.64
C LEU A 241 -2.52 -5.59 11.32
N MET A 242 -2.01 -5.96 12.49
CA MET A 242 -1.10 -5.15 13.29
C MET A 242 0.12 -5.97 13.71
N ILE A 243 1.28 -5.31 13.81
CA ILE A 243 2.47 -5.87 14.46
C ILE A 243 3.00 -4.91 15.51
N GLU A 244 3.70 -5.44 16.51
CA GLU A 244 4.33 -4.65 17.56
C GLU A 244 5.40 -3.72 16.96
N ASN A 245 5.29 -2.44 17.26
CA ASN A 245 6.10 -1.39 16.64
C ASN A 245 7.41 -1.19 17.44
N THR A 246 8.23 -2.23 17.54
CA THR A 246 9.46 -2.25 18.34
C THR A 246 10.65 -2.87 17.60
N GLY A 247 11.86 -2.57 18.09
CA GLY A 247 13.10 -3.16 17.58
C GLY A 247 13.28 -2.94 16.08
N VAL A 248 13.49 -4.03 15.34
CA VAL A 248 13.68 -4.03 13.89
C VAL A 248 12.40 -3.74 13.08
N TYR A 249 11.23 -3.86 13.71
CA TYR A 249 9.93 -3.53 13.11
C TYR A 249 9.48 -2.10 13.38
N TYR A 250 10.21 -1.35 14.22
CA TYR A 250 9.91 0.05 14.53
C TYR A 250 9.88 0.87 13.25
N SER A 251 8.75 1.54 13.02
CA SER A 251 8.61 2.60 12.04
C SER A 251 7.63 3.65 12.54
N ASP A 252 7.84 4.91 12.14
CA ASP A 252 6.74 5.87 12.13
C ASP A 252 5.72 5.39 11.08
N TRP A 253 4.44 5.68 11.26
CA TRP A 253 3.41 5.19 10.34
C TRP A 253 2.16 6.04 10.44
N TRP A 254 1.34 5.97 9.39
CA TRP A 254 0.04 6.65 9.33
C TRP A 254 -0.97 5.73 8.66
N TRP A 255 -2.25 5.93 8.97
CA TRP A 255 -3.34 5.31 8.23
C TRP A 255 -4.45 6.33 8.04
N TRP A 256 -5.14 6.25 6.91
CA TRP A 256 -6.19 7.20 6.52
C TRP A 256 -7.27 6.46 5.72
N TYR A 257 -8.48 7.00 5.71
CA TYR A 257 -9.56 6.51 4.85
C TYR A 257 -10.42 7.67 4.32
N GLY A 258 -11.11 7.43 3.21
CA GLY A 258 -12.00 8.41 2.58
C GLY A 258 -11.28 9.38 1.63
N PRO A 259 -11.86 10.58 1.40
CA PRO A 259 -11.40 11.51 0.37
C PRO A 259 -9.95 11.94 0.56
N ASN A 260 -9.14 11.84 -0.50
CA ASN A 260 -7.72 12.18 -0.52
C ASN A 260 -6.86 11.39 0.50
N SER A 261 -7.34 10.29 1.07
CA SER A 261 -6.57 9.41 1.96
C SER A 261 -5.25 8.92 1.35
N TYR A 262 -5.21 8.81 0.02
CA TYR A 262 -4.03 8.47 -0.75
C TYR A 262 -2.99 9.60 -0.89
N ASP A 263 -3.20 10.80 -0.35
CA ASP A 263 -2.17 11.84 -0.31
C ASP A 263 -1.04 11.46 0.66
N GLN A 264 0.18 11.32 0.12
CA GLN A 264 1.35 10.82 0.83
C GLN A 264 2.33 11.93 1.26
N GLY A 265 2.18 13.16 0.75
CA GLY A 265 3.30 14.10 0.72
C GLY A 265 4.47 13.56 -0.12
N THR A 266 5.70 13.96 0.20
CA THR A 266 6.92 13.60 -0.57
C THR A 266 7.84 12.61 0.14
N ASP A 267 7.54 12.24 1.39
CA ASP A 267 8.45 11.51 2.28
C ASP A 267 7.84 10.19 2.81
N ARG A 268 6.76 9.71 2.19
CA ARG A 268 6.02 8.50 2.58
C ARG A 268 5.74 7.60 1.38
N ARG A 269 5.45 6.33 1.67
CA ARG A 269 4.93 5.36 0.71
C ARG A 269 3.76 4.56 1.27
N LEU A 270 2.93 4.04 0.37
CA LEU A 270 1.89 3.07 0.70
C LEU A 270 2.47 1.68 0.94
N ILE A 271 1.92 0.97 1.93
CA ILE A 271 2.16 -0.46 2.19
C ILE A 271 0.87 -1.31 2.20
N SER A 272 -0.28 -0.65 2.36
CA SER A 272 -1.61 -1.25 2.15
C SER A 272 -2.52 -0.20 1.53
N ILE A 273 -3.39 -0.65 0.64
CA ILE A 273 -4.46 0.13 0.02
C ILE A 273 -5.65 -0.79 -0.19
N ASP A 274 -6.86 -0.28 0.01
CA ASP A 274 -8.11 -0.99 -0.19
C ASP A 274 -9.15 -0.04 -0.81
N PRO A 275 -9.72 -0.37 -1.99
CA PRO A 275 -10.72 0.46 -2.66
C PRO A 275 -12.11 0.22 -2.07
N TYR A 276 -12.92 1.26 -1.94
CA TYR A 276 -14.32 1.11 -1.55
C TYR A 276 -15.22 2.22 -2.10
N TYR A 277 -16.51 1.94 -2.26
CA TYR A 277 -17.50 2.94 -2.63
C TYR A 277 -18.23 3.45 -1.40
N ASP A 278 -18.17 4.75 -1.14
CA ASP A 278 -18.94 5.36 -0.05
C ASP A 278 -20.46 5.34 -0.30
N SER A 279 -21.24 5.79 0.67
CA SER A 279 -22.71 5.85 0.58
C SER A 279 -23.25 6.76 -0.54
N SER A 280 -22.40 7.55 -1.20
CA SER A 280 -22.72 8.37 -2.37
C SER A 280 -22.31 7.72 -3.69
N GLY A 281 -21.72 6.52 -3.65
CA GLY A 281 -21.16 5.85 -4.83
C GLY A 281 -19.84 6.46 -5.31
N THR A 282 -19.14 7.22 -4.47
CA THR A 282 -17.81 7.78 -4.83
C THR A 282 -16.74 6.76 -4.45
N LEU A 283 -15.79 6.52 -5.38
CA LEU A 283 -14.61 5.68 -5.09
C LEU A 283 -13.72 6.38 -4.06
N GLN A 284 -13.47 5.69 -2.96
CA GLN A 284 -12.59 6.08 -1.87
C GLN A 284 -11.54 4.98 -1.65
N PHE A 285 -10.56 5.28 -0.79
CA PHE A 285 -9.55 4.31 -0.39
C PHE A 285 -9.39 4.31 1.13
N ALA A 286 -8.98 3.18 1.68
CA ALA A 286 -8.35 3.08 3.00
C ALA A 286 -6.89 2.69 2.80
N VAL A 287 -5.96 3.35 3.49
CA VAL A 287 -4.52 3.20 3.25
C VAL A 287 -3.70 3.12 4.52
N VAL A 288 -2.52 2.51 4.40
CA VAL A 288 -1.45 2.55 5.41
C VAL A 288 -0.18 3.08 4.76
N GLN A 289 0.44 4.07 5.40
CA GLN A 289 1.64 4.78 4.97
C GLN A 289 2.81 4.53 5.94
N VAL A 290 4.03 4.45 5.42
CA VAL A 290 5.29 4.47 6.19
C VAL A 290 6.27 5.48 5.58
N PRO A 291 7.29 5.97 6.32
CA PRO A 291 8.36 6.80 5.78
C PRO A 291 9.04 6.16 4.58
N ASN A 292 9.27 6.95 3.53
CA ASN A 292 10.07 6.57 2.37
C ASN A 292 11.36 7.38 2.35
N ASN A 293 12.17 7.22 3.41
CA ASN A 293 13.45 7.88 3.59
C ASN A 293 14.42 6.99 4.39
N GLY A 294 15.71 7.36 4.39
CA GLY A 294 16.74 6.63 5.15
C GLY A 294 16.84 5.15 4.74
N THR A 295 16.84 4.25 5.72
CA THR A 295 16.85 2.79 5.48
C THR A 295 15.55 2.26 4.88
N GLN A 296 14.45 2.99 5.03
CA GLN A 296 13.16 2.63 4.44
C GLN A 296 13.01 3.13 3.00
N ASP A 297 13.81 4.06 2.49
CA ASP A 297 13.70 4.59 1.12
C ASP A 297 13.67 3.46 0.06
N ARG A 298 12.62 3.42 -0.78
CA ARG A 298 12.53 2.58 -1.99
C ARG A 298 11.83 3.35 -3.10
N ALA A 299 12.15 3.02 -4.36
CA ALA A 299 11.29 3.40 -5.46
C ALA A 299 10.01 2.55 -5.42
N TRP A 300 8.87 3.23 -5.48
CA TRP A 300 7.55 2.65 -5.29
C TRP A 300 6.54 3.43 -6.13
N TRP A 301 5.43 2.78 -6.48
CA TRP A 301 4.36 3.36 -7.27
C TRP A 301 3.01 2.80 -6.83
N TRP A 302 1.94 3.55 -7.09
CA TRP A 302 0.58 3.06 -6.95
C TRP A 302 -0.28 3.62 -8.08
N TYR A 303 -1.27 2.83 -8.49
CA TYR A 303 -2.21 3.20 -9.53
C TYR A 303 -3.58 2.58 -9.21
N TYR A 304 -4.65 3.26 -9.59
CA TYR A 304 -6.01 2.73 -9.58
C TYR A 304 -6.62 2.83 -10.99
N GLY A 305 -7.77 2.22 -11.23
CA GLY A 305 -8.42 2.17 -12.54
C GLY A 305 -7.67 1.33 -13.56
N GLN A 306 -6.80 0.41 -13.11
CA GLN A 306 -5.95 -0.37 -13.99
C GLN A 306 -6.67 -1.62 -14.49
N SER A 307 -6.49 -1.96 -15.77
CA SER A 307 -6.79 -3.28 -16.31
C SER A 307 -5.55 -4.18 -16.21
N THR A 308 -5.73 -5.50 -16.38
CA THR A 308 -4.64 -6.49 -16.34
C THR A 308 -3.51 -6.21 -17.36
N SER A 309 -3.86 -5.72 -18.55
CA SER A 309 -2.88 -5.28 -19.56
C SER A 309 -2.11 -4.02 -19.15
N SER A 310 -2.77 -3.07 -18.48
CA SER A 310 -2.10 -1.86 -17.95
C SER A 310 -1.15 -2.21 -16.80
N ILE A 311 -1.54 -3.10 -15.88
CA ILE A 311 -0.66 -3.61 -14.81
C ILE A 311 0.62 -4.22 -15.40
N THR A 312 0.47 -5.09 -16.40
CA THR A 312 1.61 -5.73 -17.09
C THR A 312 2.56 -4.69 -17.71
N THR A 313 2.00 -3.65 -18.34
CA THR A 313 2.76 -2.56 -18.95
C THR A 313 3.52 -1.74 -17.91
N LEU A 314 2.86 -1.42 -16.78
CA LEU A 314 3.44 -0.66 -15.67
C LEU A 314 4.60 -1.41 -15.00
N GLN A 315 4.46 -2.71 -14.75
CA GLN A 315 5.54 -3.53 -14.19
C GLN A 315 6.78 -3.54 -15.11
N ALA A 316 6.57 -3.72 -16.41
CA ALA A 316 7.66 -3.72 -17.39
C ALA A 316 8.33 -2.34 -17.51
N GLN A 317 7.54 -1.26 -17.44
CA GLN A 317 8.04 0.12 -17.47
C GLN A 317 8.94 0.47 -16.27
N TYR A 318 8.59 0.01 -15.07
CA TYR A 318 9.27 0.37 -13.82
C TYR A 318 10.20 -0.73 -13.27
N ASN A 319 10.33 -1.87 -13.96
CA ASN A 319 10.99 -3.08 -13.46
C ASN A 319 10.53 -3.43 -12.02
N ALA A 320 9.21 -3.47 -11.83
CA ALA A 320 8.58 -3.48 -10.51
C ALA A 320 7.74 -4.75 -10.26
N ARG A 321 7.65 -5.16 -8.99
CA ARG A 321 6.75 -6.23 -8.54
C ARG A 321 5.54 -5.65 -7.81
N LEU A 322 4.40 -6.33 -7.90
CA LEU A 322 3.24 -6.01 -7.06
C LEU A 322 3.51 -6.37 -5.59
N THR A 323 2.96 -5.58 -4.67
CA THR A 323 2.85 -5.90 -3.23
C THR A 323 1.41 -5.86 -2.72
N SER A 324 0.52 -5.16 -3.43
CA SER A 324 -0.93 -5.24 -3.25
C SER A 324 -1.63 -5.21 -4.61
N LEU A 325 -2.72 -5.97 -4.70
CA LEU A 325 -3.60 -6.09 -5.86
C LEU A 325 -5.03 -6.23 -5.33
N ARG A 326 -5.89 -5.23 -5.56
CA ARG A 326 -7.29 -5.25 -5.12
C ARG A 326 -8.19 -4.89 -6.28
N GLY A 327 -9.05 -5.83 -6.68
CA GLY A 327 -10.11 -5.59 -7.64
C GLY A 327 -11.24 -4.74 -7.03
N TYR A 328 -11.91 -3.96 -7.88
CA TYR A 328 -13.19 -3.32 -7.59
C TYR A 328 -14.00 -3.18 -8.89
N GLU A 329 -15.33 -3.25 -8.79
CA GLU A 329 -16.20 -3.05 -9.95
C GLU A 329 -16.35 -1.56 -10.29
N TYR A 330 -16.19 -1.21 -11.56
CA TYR A 330 -16.50 0.13 -12.09
C TYR A 330 -17.23 0.01 -13.42
N ASN A 331 -18.46 0.51 -13.49
CA ASN A 331 -19.33 0.44 -14.66
C ASN A 331 -19.56 -0.98 -15.23
N GLY A 332 -19.38 -2.03 -14.42
CA GLY A 332 -19.53 -3.43 -14.80
C GLY A 332 -18.23 -4.13 -15.23
N ASP A 333 -17.11 -3.41 -15.28
CA ASP A 333 -15.78 -3.97 -15.47
C ASP A 333 -15.06 -4.12 -14.12
N VAL A 334 -14.23 -5.15 -13.95
CA VAL A 334 -13.29 -5.25 -12.82
C VAL A 334 -12.03 -4.46 -13.14
N LEU A 335 -11.78 -3.41 -12.36
CA LEU A 335 -10.55 -2.63 -12.37
C LEU A 335 -9.77 -2.84 -11.08
N TYR A 336 -8.48 -2.53 -11.11
CA TYR A 336 -7.58 -2.78 -9.99
C TYR A 336 -6.98 -1.51 -9.43
N VAL A 337 -6.81 -1.49 -8.11
CA VAL A 337 -5.79 -0.68 -7.44
C VAL A 337 -4.60 -1.55 -7.08
N ILE A 338 -3.41 -1.06 -7.37
CA ILE A 338 -2.14 -1.77 -7.21
C ILE A 338 -1.14 -0.95 -6.40
N LEU A 339 -0.32 -1.65 -5.61
CA LEU A 339 0.95 -1.14 -5.08
C LEU A 339 2.09 -1.89 -5.73
N MET A 340 3.12 -1.14 -6.13
CA MET A 340 4.34 -1.65 -6.74
C MET A 340 5.58 -1.15 -6.01
N VAL A 341 6.61 -1.99 -5.98
CA VAL A 341 7.95 -1.63 -5.52
C VAL A 341 8.99 -2.11 -6.53
N GLU A 342 10.12 -1.41 -6.59
CA GLU A 342 11.24 -1.74 -7.47
C GLU A 342 11.76 -3.17 -7.21
N ASN A 343 12.07 -3.92 -8.28
CA ASN A 343 12.49 -5.32 -8.22
C ASN A 343 13.93 -5.49 -8.73
N VAL A 344 14.89 -4.97 -7.97
CA VAL A 344 16.33 -4.96 -8.28
C VAL A 344 17.18 -5.36 -7.06
N ASP A 345 18.45 -5.68 -7.29
CA ASP A 345 19.48 -5.87 -6.26
C ASP A 345 19.06 -6.78 -5.08
N GLN A 346 19.04 -6.25 -3.85
CA GLN A 346 18.68 -6.97 -2.61
C GLN A 346 17.17 -7.21 -2.49
N ASP A 347 16.38 -6.44 -3.25
CA ASP A 347 14.93 -6.47 -3.26
C ASP A 347 14.39 -7.46 -4.31
N LEU A 348 15.26 -7.94 -5.22
CA LEU A 348 14.92 -8.83 -6.32
C LEU A 348 14.36 -10.17 -5.82
N ILE A 349 13.09 -10.42 -6.13
CA ILE A 349 12.46 -11.73 -5.99
C ILE A 349 11.66 -12.02 -7.27
N GLN A 350 11.69 -13.28 -7.73
CA GLN A 350 10.75 -13.72 -8.77
C GLN A 350 9.34 -13.58 -8.21
N SER A 351 8.49 -12.84 -8.91
CA SER A 351 7.10 -12.59 -8.55
C SER A 351 6.21 -12.74 -9.75
N GLU A 352 5.03 -13.33 -9.56
CA GLU A 352 3.97 -13.45 -10.55
C GLU A 352 2.68 -12.92 -9.94
N TRP A 353 1.71 -12.54 -10.75
CA TRP A 353 0.37 -12.26 -10.29
C TRP A 353 -0.63 -12.79 -11.31
N GLU A 354 -1.82 -13.11 -10.84
CA GLU A 354 -2.91 -13.64 -11.64
C GLU A 354 -4.22 -13.06 -11.08
N THR A 355 -5.22 -12.87 -11.95
CA THR A 355 -6.54 -12.34 -11.59
C THR A 355 -7.65 -13.30 -11.99
N SER A 356 -8.75 -13.31 -11.25
CA SER A 356 -9.91 -14.17 -11.51
C SER A 356 -9.60 -15.69 -11.59
N ILE A 357 -8.59 -16.15 -10.83
CA ILE A 357 -8.16 -17.56 -10.85
C ILE A 357 -8.88 -18.44 -9.82
N THR A 358 -8.85 -19.76 -10.03
CA THR A 358 -9.44 -20.74 -9.09
C THR A 358 -8.44 -21.17 -8.01
N ILE A 359 -8.96 -21.75 -6.94
CA ILE A 359 -8.19 -22.46 -5.92
C ILE A 359 -7.25 -23.53 -6.53
N ASP A 360 -7.68 -24.24 -7.58
CA ASP A 360 -6.85 -25.23 -8.28
C ASP A 360 -5.67 -24.58 -9.01
N THR A 361 -5.87 -23.39 -9.60
CA THR A 361 -4.79 -22.60 -10.20
C THR A 361 -3.80 -22.12 -9.15
N ILE A 362 -4.28 -21.64 -8.00
CA ILE A 362 -3.43 -21.26 -6.84
C ILE A 362 -2.59 -22.46 -6.40
N ASN A 363 -3.20 -23.61 -6.16
CA ASN A 363 -2.50 -24.84 -5.79
C ASN A 363 -1.47 -25.28 -6.84
N SER A 364 -1.77 -25.10 -8.13
CA SER A 364 -0.86 -25.42 -9.23
C SER A 364 0.36 -24.49 -9.26
N LYS A 365 0.17 -23.19 -9.03
CA LYS A 365 1.27 -22.22 -8.87
C LYS A 365 2.14 -22.58 -7.67
N ILE A 366 1.52 -22.93 -6.54
CA ILE A 366 2.25 -23.34 -5.33
C ILE A 366 3.08 -24.61 -5.58
N ALA A 367 2.50 -25.62 -6.21
CA ALA A 367 3.20 -26.84 -6.59
C ALA A 367 4.36 -26.62 -7.57
N SER A 368 4.41 -25.47 -8.26
CA SER A 368 5.53 -25.08 -9.14
C SER A 368 6.70 -24.39 -8.44
N GLY A 369 6.62 -24.19 -7.11
CA GLY A 369 7.69 -23.58 -6.30
C GLY A 369 7.47 -22.09 -5.98
N LEU A 370 6.22 -21.63 -6.06
CA LEU A 370 5.80 -20.30 -5.62
C LEU A 370 5.07 -20.37 -4.26
N ARG A 371 4.98 -19.22 -3.58
CA ARG A 371 4.10 -19.00 -2.45
C ARG A 371 3.22 -17.77 -2.66
N LEU A 372 2.09 -17.71 -1.97
CA LEU A 372 1.27 -16.50 -1.94
C LEU A 372 1.98 -15.40 -1.12
N LEU A 373 1.87 -14.17 -1.61
CA LEU A 373 2.21 -12.93 -0.91
C LEU A 373 0.93 -12.17 -0.53
N SER A 374 -0.04 -12.14 -1.43
CA SER A 374 -1.36 -11.54 -1.21
C SER A 374 -2.44 -12.32 -1.95
N LEU A 375 -3.66 -12.33 -1.40
CA LEU A 375 -4.82 -13.03 -1.93
C LEU A 375 -6.09 -12.21 -1.62
N ALA A 376 -6.86 -11.85 -2.64
CA ALA A 376 -8.14 -11.15 -2.53
C ALA A 376 -9.23 -11.85 -3.35
N PRO A 377 -10.51 -11.80 -2.94
CA PRO A 377 -11.61 -12.26 -3.78
C PRO A 377 -11.71 -11.40 -5.05
N ASP A 378 -12.04 -12.02 -6.17
CA ASP A 378 -12.49 -11.28 -7.36
C ASP A 378 -13.84 -10.60 -7.03
N PRO A 379 -13.98 -9.27 -7.17
CA PRO A 379 -15.19 -8.55 -6.77
C PRO A 379 -16.43 -8.92 -7.60
N SER A 380 -16.25 -9.54 -8.77
CA SER A 380 -17.35 -9.98 -9.65
C SER A 380 -17.74 -11.45 -9.47
N ASP A 381 -16.86 -12.27 -8.88
CA ASP A 381 -17.08 -13.70 -8.61
C ASP A 381 -16.32 -14.14 -7.35
N ASN A 382 -17.01 -14.21 -6.20
CA ASN A 382 -16.43 -14.67 -4.93
C ASN A 382 -15.93 -16.13 -4.93
N SER A 383 -16.06 -16.89 -6.02
CA SER A 383 -15.39 -18.19 -6.21
C SER A 383 -13.99 -18.06 -6.84
N ARG A 384 -13.64 -16.87 -7.33
CA ARG A 384 -12.39 -16.51 -7.98
C ARG A 384 -11.56 -15.56 -7.12
N TRP A 385 -10.28 -15.50 -7.46
CA TRP A 385 -9.26 -14.87 -6.65
C TRP A 385 -8.25 -14.09 -7.48
N ASP A 386 -7.85 -12.95 -6.93
CA ASP A 386 -6.71 -12.17 -7.38
C ASP A 386 -5.54 -12.45 -6.44
N ALA A 387 -4.40 -12.86 -7.00
CA ALA A 387 -3.29 -13.39 -6.24
C ALA A 387 -1.96 -12.78 -6.68
N ILE A 388 -1.13 -12.43 -5.70
CA ILE A 388 0.29 -12.13 -5.90
C ILE A 388 1.09 -13.33 -5.37
N PHE A 389 1.97 -13.86 -6.20
CA PHE A 389 2.89 -14.94 -5.89
C PHE A 389 4.33 -14.43 -5.86
N VAL A 390 5.15 -15.07 -5.03
CA VAL A 390 6.62 -14.91 -5.04
C VAL A 390 7.29 -16.27 -5.00
N ALA A 391 8.56 -16.37 -5.42
CA ALA A 391 9.33 -17.60 -5.28
C ALA A 391 9.40 -18.06 -3.81
N GLU A 392 9.32 -19.38 -3.62
CA GLU A 392 9.50 -20.01 -2.31
C GLU A 392 10.97 -19.90 -1.86
N THR A 393 11.20 -19.41 -0.64
CA THR A 393 12.54 -19.17 -0.08
C THR A 393 12.95 -20.17 1.01
N GLY A 394 12.11 -21.18 1.28
CA GLY A 394 12.33 -22.24 2.26
C GLY A 394 11.85 -21.92 3.67
N ASN A 395 11.19 -20.77 3.86
CA ASN A 395 10.61 -20.39 5.15
C ASN A 395 9.22 -21.03 5.31
N PRO A 396 8.81 -21.44 6.53
CA PRO A 396 7.43 -21.81 6.77
C PRO A 396 6.47 -20.69 6.37
N TRP A 397 5.40 -21.05 5.67
CA TRP A 397 4.29 -20.18 5.31
C TRP A 397 3.02 -21.03 5.18
N GLY A 398 1.87 -20.37 5.12
CA GLY A 398 0.59 -21.01 4.91
C GLY A 398 -0.41 -20.05 4.29
N TRP A 399 -1.52 -20.59 3.80
CA TRP A 399 -2.64 -19.79 3.35
C TRP A 399 -3.94 -20.55 3.57
N TYR A 400 -5.02 -19.81 3.75
CA TYR A 400 -6.32 -20.34 4.13
C TYR A 400 -7.42 -19.49 3.50
N TYR A 401 -8.60 -20.08 3.32
CA TYR A 401 -9.81 -19.41 2.84
C TYR A 401 -11.04 -20.06 3.46
N GLY A 402 -12.19 -19.37 3.42
CA GLY A 402 -13.43 -19.84 4.05
C GLY A 402 -13.39 -19.87 5.57
N LEU A 403 -12.44 -19.15 6.19
CA LEU A 403 -12.31 -19.10 7.65
C LEU A 403 -13.41 -18.21 8.25
N ASP A 404 -14.09 -18.70 9.26
CA ASP A 404 -14.96 -17.88 10.09
C ASP A 404 -14.15 -17.12 11.17
N TYR A 405 -14.81 -16.22 11.90
CA TYR A 405 -14.18 -15.46 12.98
C TYR A 405 -13.58 -16.35 14.11
N SER A 406 -14.10 -17.56 14.31
CA SER A 406 -13.62 -18.47 15.36
C SER A 406 -12.37 -19.26 14.95
N SER A 407 -12.24 -19.55 13.67
CA SER A 407 -11.17 -20.36 13.07
C SER A 407 -9.99 -19.53 12.59
N ILE A 408 -10.20 -18.25 12.24
CA ILE A 408 -9.12 -17.39 11.72
C ILE A 408 -7.98 -17.14 12.73
N GLY A 409 -8.26 -17.08 14.02
CA GLY A 409 -7.22 -16.99 15.06
C GLY A 409 -6.57 -18.34 15.41
N ALA A 410 -7.15 -19.46 14.97
CA ALA A 410 -6.67 -20.79 15.30
C ALA A 410 -5.49 -21.21 14.43
N THR A 411 -5.47 -20.82 13.14
CA THR A 411 -4.40 -21.15 12.18
C THR A 411 -3.04 -20.60 12.61
N THR A 412 -2.99 -19.31 12.95
CA THR A 412 -1.78 -18.63 13.45
C THR A 412 -1.29 -19.25 14.76
N THR A 413 -2.20 -19.46 15.73
CA THR A 413 -1.86 -20.02 17.05
C THR A 413 -1.37 -21.47 16.95
N GLN A 414 -2.03 -22.31 16.16
CA GLN A 414 -1.70 -23.73 16.01
C GLN A 414 -0.35 -23.93 15.33
N ASN A 415 -0.05 -23.14 14.31
CA ASN A 415 1.12 -23.32 13.45
C ASN A 415 2.32 -22.42 13.84
N LYS A 416 2.17 -21.54 14.85
CA LYS A 416 3.14 -20.49 15.23
C LYS A 416 3.44 -19.52 14.09
N MET A 417 2.40 -19.11 13.38
CA MET A 417 2.49 -18.22 12.21
C MET A 417 1.94 -16.85 12.54
N ARG A 418 2.23 -15.85 11.70
CA ARG A 418 1.53 -14.56 11.69
C ARG A 418 0.91 -14.30 10.34
N MET A 419 -0.26 -13.66 10.32
CA MET A 419 -0.87 -13.17 9.09
C MET A 419 -0.02 -12.04 8.51
N VAL A 420 0.13 -12.07 7.19
CA VAL A 420 0.78 -11.04 6.37
C VAL A 420 -0.15 -10.45 5.32
N ASP A 421 -1.19 -11.20 4.94
CA ASP A 421 -2.34 -10.68 4.21
C ASP A 421 -3.64 -11.26 4.77
N ILE A 422 -4.71 -10.48 4.64
CA ILE A 422 -6.07 -10.85 4.98
C ILE A 422 -7.05 -10.17 4.01
N SER A 423 -8.07 -10.92 3.62
CA SER A 423 -9.17 -10.42 2.79
C SER A 423 -10.50 -10.95 3.34
N PRO A 424 -11.35 -10.10 3.92
CA PRO A 424 -12.74 -10.46 4.25
C PRO A 424 -13.54 -10.60 2.94
N TYR A 425 -14.47 -11.55 2.90
CA TYR A 425 -15.37 -11.76 1.77
C TYR A 425 -16.67 -12.43 2.22
N MET A 426 -17.65 -12.50 1.32
CA MET A 426 -18.95 -13.11 1.62
C MET A 426 -19.10 -14.47 0.94
N LEU A 427 -19.29 -15.52 1.72
CA LEU A 427 -19.59 -16.87 1.26
C LEU A 427 -20.97 -17.28 1.79
N ASP A 428 -21.90 -17.62 0.91
CA ASP A 428 -23.29 -17.96 1.24
C ASP A 428 -23.99 -16.94 2.17
N GLY A 429 -23.64 -15.66 2.02
CA GLY A 429 -24.16 -14.56 2.84
C GLY A 429 -23.56 -14.46 4.25
N GLN A 430 -22.53 -15.23 4.57
CA GLN A 430 -21.75 -15.12 5.81
C GLN A 430 -20.39 -14.43 5.56
N PRO A 431 -19.93 -13.57 6.47
CA PRO A 431 -18.59 -13.02 6.41
C PRO A 431 -17.56 -14.11 6.77
N VAL A 432 -16.61 -14.31 5.87
CA VAL A 432 -15.48 -15.23 6.00
C VAL A 432 -14.19 -14.54 5.56
N PHE A 433 -13.06 -15.16 5.84
CA PHE A 433 -11.74 -14.60 5.59
C PHE A 433 -10.87 -15.54 4.77
N ALA A 434 -10.06 -14.95 3.89
CA ALA A 434 -8.85 -15.58 3.39
C ALA A 434 -7.63 -14.92 4.05
N THR A 435 -6.60 -15.72 4.34
CA THR A 435 -5.36 -15.27 4.96
C THR A 435 -4.14 -15.83 4.22
N VAL A 436 -3.07 -15.03 4.21
CA VAL A 436 -1.71 -15.49 3.91
C VAL A 436 -0.90 -15.33 5.18
N GLU A 437 -0.15 -16.36 5.56
CA GLU A 437 0.58 -16.46 6.81
C GLU A 437 2.06 -16.78 6.56
N THR A 438 2.96 -16.21 7.37
CA THR A 438 4.40 -16.47 7.32
C THR A 438 4.91 -16.91 8.70
N ASP A 439 6.07 -17.57 8.74
CA ASP A 439 6.72 -18.01 9.98
C ASP A 439 6.80 -16.88 11.01
N ASN A 440 6.38 -17.20 12.24
CA ASN A 440 6.50 -16.35 13.41
C ASN A 440 6.94 -17.18 14.62
N SER A 441 7.69 -18.26 14.39
CA SER A 441 8.20 -19.11 15.45
C SER A 441 9.43 -18.48 16.14
N GLN A 442 9.45 -18.55 17.47
CA GLN A 442 10.61 -18.31 18.34
C GLN A 442 11.03 -19.62 19.02
#